data_AF-A0A447KUC6-F1
#
_entry.id   AF-A0A447KUC6-F1
#
_cell.length_a   1.000
_cell.length_b   1.000
_cell.length_c   1.000
_cell.angle_alpha   90.00
_cell.angle_beta   90.00
_cell.angle_gamma   90.00
#
_symmetry.space_group_name_H-M   'P 1'
#
loop_
_entity.id
_entity.type
_entity.pdbx_description
1 polymer ?
#
loop_
_entity_poly.entity_id
_entity_poly.type
_entity_poly.pdbx_seq_one_letter_code
_entity_poly.pdbx_strand_id
1 'polypeptide(L)'
;MSHAPIQTAALSWNEQGTPVSKQFDDVYFSNQDGLEETRYVFLNGNRLPARFAEHPRALFIVAETGFGTGLNFLTLWQAFDRFHRAAPDATLQRLHFISFEKFPLQPADLAAAHARWPELAPYAEQLRAQWPLPLPGCHRLLLADGRVTLDLWFGDVNALLPHFDHSMDNQVDAWFLDGFAPAKNPEMWSEQLFDAMARFARPQGSFATFTAAGFVRRGLQQAGFEVTRSKGFGQKREMLIGTLAAETPPASNPTPWYSRPAAARVDEVALIGGGIASALIALALLRRGARVTLYCADDAPAAGASGNRQGALYPLLNGRNDPLERFFSAAFPFARRLYDMLAKQGIEFDHHWCGVTQLGYDDKSAGKIANMLATGVARRTGICRRPRHAQRIVRRG
;
A
#
# COMPACT_ATOMS: atom_id res chain seq x y z
N MET A 1 7.47 -15.21 8.58
CA MET A 1 6.79 -14.04 9.18
C MET A 1 6.14 -14.45 10.48
N SER A 2 6.46 -13.76 11.58
CA SER A 2 5.89 -14.01 12.91
C SER A 2 4.37 -13.85 12.93
N HIS A 3 3.67 -14.62 13.78
CA HIS A 3 2.24 -14.47 14.08
C HIS A 3 1.91 -13.19 14.87
N ALA A 4 2.91 -12.35 15.15
CA ALA A 4 2.73 -11.14 15.94
C ALA A 4 1.80 -10.14 15.21
N PRO A 5 0.76 -9.63 15.89
CA PRO A 5 -0.08 -8.58 15.32
C PRO A 5 0.73 -7.31 15.10
N ILE A 6 0.42 -6.58 14.02
CA ILE A 6 1.01 -5.25 13.77
C ILE A 6 0.66 -4.32 14.94
N GLN A 7 1.68 -3.76 15.57
CA GLN A 7 1.50 -2.78 16.64
C GLN A 7 1.31 -1.41 16.01
N THR A 8 0.41 -0.60 16.56
CA THR A 8 0.24 0.79 16.10
C THR A 8 1.24 1.72 16.80
N ALA A 9 1.58 2.83 16.16
CA ALA A 9 2.45 3.84 16.75
C ALA A 9 1.95 4.30 18.12
N ALA A 10 2.88 4.47 19.07
CA ALA A 10 2.63 5.15 20.32
C ALA A 10 3.12 6.60 20.20
N LEU A 11 2.20 7.56 20.22
CA LEU A 11 2.50 8.96 19.98
C LEU A 11 2.39 9.81 21.25
N SER A 12 3.19 10.87 21.29
CA SER A 12 2.94 12.08 22.08
C SER A 12 2.90 13.29 21.17
N TRP A 13 2.28 14.36 21.62
CA TRP A 13 2.24 15.63 20.90
C TRP A 13 3.10 16.63 21.67
N ASN A 14 4.05 17.28 20.98
CA ASN A 14 4.83 18.35 21.62
C ASN A 14 3.99 19.62 21.79
N GLU A 15 4.53 20.63 22.47
CA GLU A 15 3.86 21.92 22.72
C GLU A 15 3.40 22.63 21.42
N GLN A 16 4.03 22.30 20.29
CA GLN A 16 3.72 22.83 18.97
C GLN A 16 2.73 21.95 18.18
N GLY A 17 2.13 20.94 18.83
CA GLY A 17 1.17 20.02 18.21
C GLY A 17 1.79 19.09 17.17
N THR A 18 3.09 18.80 17.26
CA THR A 18 3.78 17.86 16.37
C THR A 18 3.78 16.45 16.96
N PRO A 19 3.43 15.42 16.17
CA PRO A 19 3.50 14.05 16.64
C PRO A 19 4.97 13.62 16.80
N VAL A 20 5.27 13.09 17.98
CA VAL A 20 6.56 12.53 18.38
C VAL A 20 6.37 11.03 18.60
N SER A 21 7.23 10.23 18.00
CA SER A 21 7.25 8.79 18.25
C SER A 21 7.84 8.50 19.61
N LYS A 22 7.06 7.88 20.52
CA LYS A 22 7.59 7.45 21.83
C LYS A 22 8.61 6.31 21.73
N GLN A 23 8.57 5.55 20.64
CA GLN A 23 9.46 4.41 20.42
C GLN A 23 10.84 4.84 19.92
N PHE A 24 10.87 5.86 19.06
CA PHE A 24 12.11 6.33 18.43
C PHE A 24 12.60 7.67 18.98
N ASP A 25 11.82 8.32 19.84
CA ASP A 25 12.14 9.60 20.46
C ASP A 25 12.55 10.64 19.42
N ASP A 26 11.70 10.79 18.40
CA ASP A 26 11.93 11.65 17.23
C ASP A 26 10.58 12.13 16.66
N VAL A 27 10.60 13.27 15.99
CA VAL A 27 9.41 13.88 15.35
C VAL A 27 9.13 13.22 14.00
N TYR A 28 7.85 13.11 13.61
CA TYR A 28 7.51 12.58 12.28
C TYR A 28 7.79 13.57 11.15
N PHE A 29 7.87 14.86 11.46
CA PHE A 29 8.16 15.93 10.50
C PHE A 29 8.59 17.19 11.26
N SER A 30 9.30 18.09 10.59
CA SER A 30 9.72 19.37 11.18
C SER A 30 8.53 20.18 11.68
N ASN A 31 8.70 20.80 12.85
CA ASN A 31 7.62 21.51 13.53
C ASN A 31 7.17 22.77 12.77
N GLN A 32 8.03 23.42 11.99
CA GLN A 32 7.75 24.71 11.35
C GLN A 32 7.29 24.57 9.88
N ASP A 33 8.02 23.79 9.08
CA ASP A 33 7.85 23.78 7.61
C ASP A 33 7.80 22.36 7.01
N GLY A 34 7.21 21.38 7.71
CA GLY A 34 7.22 19.98 7.30
C GLY A 34 6.73 19.73 5.86
N LEU A 35 5.73 20.48 5.38
CA LEU A 35 5.22 20.35 4.02
C LEU A 35 6.22 20.85 2.96
N GLU A 36 6.84 22.01 3.18
CA GLU A 36 7.86 22.55 2.28
C GLU A 36 9.14 21.71 2.30
N GLU A 37 9.51 21.18 3.47
CA GLU A 37 10.61 20.23 3.58
C GLU A 37 10.33 18.97 2.75
N THR A 38 9.13 18.39 2.82
CA THR A 38 8.72 17.26 1.98
C THR A 38 8.78 17.60 0.49
N ARG A 39 8.26 18.77 0.08
CA ARG A 39 8.35 19.25 -1.32
C ARG A 39 9.81 19.37 -1.77
N TYR A 40 10.67 19.92 -0.93
CA TYR A 40 12.09 20.12 -1.24
C TYR A 40 12.88 18.81 -1.29
N VAL A 41 12.78 17.99 -0.26
CA VAL A 41 13.60 16.78 -0.13
C VAL A 41 13.13 15.72 -1.12
N PHE A 42 11.85 15.36 -1.09
CA PHE A 42 11.38 14.17 -1.78
C PHE A 42 10.91 14.46 -3.20
N LEU A 43 10.14 15.53 -3.42
CA LEU A 43 9.67 15.89 -4.76
C LEU A 43 10.82 16.49 -5.57
N ASN A 44 11.38 17.63 -5.15
CA ASN A 44 12.44 18.29 -5.91
C ASN A 44 13.72 17.44 -5.99
N GLY A 45 14.08 16.72 -4.93
CA GLY A 45 15.21 15.79 -4.94
C GLY A 45 15.07 14.66 -5.97
N ASN A 46 13.84 14.26 -6.31
CA ASN A 46 13.54 13.33 -7.39
C ASN A 46 13.12 14.02 -8.71
N ARG A 47 13.29 15.34 -8.82
CA ARG A 47 12.89 16.20 -9.97
C ARG A 47 11.41 16.13 -10.32
N LEU A 48 10.55 16.01 -9.30
CA LEU A 48 9.09 16.08 -9.42
C LEU A 48 8.60 17.50 -9.11
N PRO A 49 7.60 18.03 -9.83
CA PRO A 49 6.79 17.37 -10.86
C PRO A 49 7.38 17.41 -12.27
N ALA A 50 8.54 18.03 -12.52
CA ALA A 50 9.07 18.22 -13.87
C ALA A 50 9.15 16.92 -14.69
N ARG A 51 9.61 15.81 -14.08
CA ARG A 51 9.65 14.49 -14.74
C ARG A 51 8.28 13.93 -15.11
N PHE A 52 7.18 14.37 -14.50
CA PHE A 52 5.85 13.87 -14.87
C PHE A 52 5.49 14.22 -16.33
N ALA A 53 5.85 15.42 -16.78
CA ALA A 53 5.58 15.87 -18.14
C ALA A 53 6.39 15.10 -19.20
N GLU A 54 7.59 14.66 -18.84
CA GLU A 54 8.52 13.96 -19.72
C GLU A 54 8.43 12.43 -19.58
N HIS A 55 7.59 11.91 -18.67
CA HIS A 55 7.60 10.50 -18.33
C HIS A 55 7.02 9.64 -19.48
N PRO A 56 7.75 8.64 -20.00
CA PRO A 56 7.37 7.92 -21.21
C PRO A 56 6.31 6.82 -20.97
N ARG A 57 5.76 6.69 -19.75
CA ARG A 57 4.85 5.61 -19.36
C ARG A 57 3.57 6.14 -18.76
N ALA A 58 2.49 5.38 -18.90
CA ALA A 58 1.19 5.71 -18.30
C ALA A 58 1.14 5.58 -16.78
N LEU A 59 2.17 5.01 -16.16
CA LEU A 59 2.27 4.79 -14.72
C LEU A 59 3.62 5.32 -14.21
N PHE A 60 3.58 6.12 -13.15
CA PHE A 60 4.75 6.50 -12.37
C PHE A 60 4.69 5.77 -11.02
N ILE A 61 5.76 5.08 -10.64
CA ILE A 61 5.84 4.29 -9.42
C ILE A 61 6.81 4.94 -8.44
N VAL A 62 6.31 5.33 -7.27
CA VAL A 62 7.13 5.77 -6.13
C VAL A 62 7.13 4.70 -5.07
N ALA A 63 8.31 4.38 -4.52
CA ALA A 63 8.43 3.54 -3.34
C ALA A 63 9.00 4.33 -2.15
N GLU A 64 8.55 4.02 -0.95
CA GLU A 64 8.90 4.74 0.27
C GLU A 64 9.20 3.79 1.43
N THR A 65 10.19 4.16 2.25
CA THR A 65 10.40 3.55 3.56
C THR A 65 9.83 4.46 4.65
N GLY A 66 8.93 3.95 5.49
CA GLY A 66 8.32 4.72 6.59
C GLY A 66 7.20 5.64 6.12
N PHE A 67 5.96 5.13 6.06
CA PHE A 67 4.80 5.93 5.68
C PHE A 67 4.47 7.02 6.70
N GLY A 68 4.59 6.70 7.99
CA GLY A 68 4.27 7.56 9.12
C GLY A 68 2.89 8.19 8.98
N THR A 69 2.88 9.51 8.84
CA THR A 69 1.65 10.32 8.75
C THR A 69 1.10 10.40 7.32
N GLY A 70 1.79 9.83 6.33
CA GLY A 70 1.42 9.92 4.92
C GLY A 70 1.72 11.28 4.27
N LEU A 71 2.46 12.16 4.94
CA LEU A 71 2.77 13.52 4.43
C LEU A 71 3.39 13.50 3.04
N ASN A 72 4.40 12.64 2.81
CA ASN A 72 5.04 12.51 1.50
C ASN A 72 4.06 12.02 0.43
N PHE A 73 3.27 11.00 0.75
CA PHE A 73 2.24 10.47 -0.16
C PHE A 73 1.20 11.53 -0.52
N LEU A 74 0.66 12.25 0.46
CA LEU A 74 -0.36 13.30 0.24
C LEU A 74 0.21 14.47 -0.57
N THR A 75 1.45 14.87 -0.29
CA THR A 75 2.14 15.94 -1.02
C THR A 75 2.40 15.56 -2.47
N LEU A 76 2.84 14.31 -2.69
CA LEU A 76 3.04 13.76 -4.03
C LEU A 76 1.71 13.66 -4.79
N TRP A 77 0.66 13.19 -4.14
CA TRP A 77 -0.68 13.10 -4.75
C TRP A 77 -1.17 14.49 -5.16
N GLN A 78 -1.03 15.50 -4.30
CA GLN A 78 -1.36 16.88 -4.67
C GLN A 78 -0.58 17.37 -5.89
N ALA A 79 0.73 17.13 -5.95
CA ALA A 79 1.56 17.52 -7.10
C ALA A 79 1.14 16.78 -8.39
N PHE A 80 0.83 15.49 -8.28
CA PHE A 80 0.36 14.66 -9.40
C PHE A 80 -1.03 15.10 -9.90
N ASP A 81 -1.97 15.42 -9.01
CA ASP A 81 -3.29 15.92 -9.39
C ASP A 81 -3.20 17.30 -10.08
N ARG A 82 -2.35 18.21 -9.57
CA ARG A 82 -2.07 19.49 -10.24
C ARG A 82 -1.49 19.28 -11.64
N PHE A 83 -0.51 18.37 -11.78
CA PHE A 83 0.07 18.00 -13.07
C PHE A 83 -1.00 17.47 -14.03
N HIS A 84 -1.80 16.50 -13.60
CA HIS A 84 -2.81 15.87 -14.44
C HIS A 84 -3.86 16.87 -14.92
N ARG A 85 -4.31 17.80 -14.06
CA ARG A 85 -5.23 18.86 -14.47
C ARG A 85 -4.63 19.83 -15.50
N ALA A 86 -3.33 20.10 -15.39
CA ALA A 86 -2.62 21.01 -16.31
C ALA A 86 -2.28 20.34 -17.66
N ALA A 87 -2.07 19.03 -17.67
CA ALA A 87 -1.70 18.26 -18.85
C ALA A 87 -2.50 16.94 -18.91
N PRO A 88 -3.82 16.99 -19.14
CA PRO A 88 -4.69 15.80 -19.11
C PRO A 88 -4.34 14.77 -20.19
N ASP A 89 -3.73 15.22 -21.29
CA ASP A 89 -3.33 14.38 -22.44
C ASP A 89 -1.88 13.88 -22.35
N ALA A 90 -1.17 14.16 -21.24
CA ALA A 90 0.19 13.66 -21.06
C ALA A 90 0.22 12.12 -21.05
N THR A 91 1.35 11.52 -21.46
CA THR A 91 1.50 10.06 -21.43
C THR A 91 1.24 9.49 -20.04
N LEU A 92 1.73 10.16 -18.99
CA LEU A 92 1.54 9.76 -17.59
C LEU A 92 0.10 10.04 -17.12
N GLN A 93 -0.62 8.96 -16.80
CA GLN A 93 -2.03 9.03 -16.41
C GLN A 93 -2.31 8.53 -14.99
N ARG A 94 -1.40 7.74 -14.40
CA ARG A 94 -1.62 7.06 -13.11
C ARG A 94 -0.40 7.14 -12.20
N LEU A 95 -0.66 7.15 -10.90
CA LEU A 95 0.36 7.10 -9.85
C LEU A 95 0.21 5.81 -9.05
N HIS A 96 1.32 5.14 -8.79
CA HIS A 96 1.38 4.03 -7.83
C HIS A 96 2.40 4.36 -6.76
N PHE A 97 1.95 4.37 -5.51
CA PHE A 97 2.78 4.57 -4.34
C PHE A 97 2.87 3.27 -3.55
N ILE A 98 4.08 2.84 -3.20
CA ILE A 98 4.34 1.64 -2.41
C ILE A 98 5.07 2.09 -1.17
N SER A 99 4.54 1.82 0.02
CA SER A 99 5.19 2.24 1.26
C SER A 99 5.21 1.14 2.30
N PHE A 100 6.27 1.15 3.12
CA PHE A 100 6.49 0.22 4.21
C PHE A 100 6.29 0.93 5.55
N GLU A 101 5.47 0.36 6.42
CA GLU A 101 5.20 0.93 7.75
C GLU A 101 5.15 -0.17 8.82
N LYS A 102 6.07 -0.09 9.80
CA LYS A 102 6.16 -1.06 10.89
C LYS A 102 5.15 -0.77 11.99
N PHE A 103 4.84 0.51 12.22
CA PHE A 103 3.99 1.01 13.29
C PHE A 103 2.91 1.96 12.75
N PRO A 104 1.90 1.47 12.02
CA PRO A 104 0.87 2.33 11.45
C PRO A 104 0.11 3.12 12.53
N LEU A 105 -0.22 4.37 12.22
CA LEU A 105 -0.99 5.23 13.10
C LEU A 105 -2.42 4.71 13.28
N GLN A 106 -2.99 4.99 14.45
CA GLN A 106 -4.42 4.84 14.66
C GLN A 106 -5.19 5.88 13.82
N PRO A 107 -6.43 5.60 13.39
CA PRO A 107 -7.22 6.55 12.60
C PRO A 107 -7.36 7.94 13.25
N ALA A 108 -7.51 8.00 14.58
CA ALA A 108 -7.63 9.26 15.31
C ALA A 108 -6.33 10.07 15.29
N ASP A 109 -5.19 9.41 15.48
CA ASP A 109 -3.87 10.05 15.42
C ASP A 109 -3.56 10.55 14.00
N LEU A 110 -3.91 9.77 13.00
CA LEU A 110 -3.75 10.15 11.59
C LEU A 110 -4.61 11.38 11.26
N ALA A 111 -5.86 11.44 11.76
CA ALA A 111 -6.71 12.62 11.61
C ALA A 111 -6.12 13.86 12.29
N ALA A 112 -5.61 13.71 13.51
CA ALA A 112 -4.97 14.80 14.24
C ALA A 112 -3.71 15.31 13.53
N ALA A 113 -2.89 14.41 12.95
CA ALA A 113 -1.71 14.80 12.20
C ALA A 113 -2.09 15.59 10.94
N HIS A 114 -3.09 15.11 10.19
CA HIS A 114 -3.57 15.75 8.97
C HIS A 114 -4.17 17.14 9.22
N ALA A 115 -4.70 17.43 10.42
CA ALA A 115 -5.27 18.73 10.74
C ALA A 115 -4.27 19.89 10.63
N ARG A 116 -2.96 19.59 10.64
CA ARG A 116 -1.88 20.58 10.46
C ARG A 116 -1.72 21.07 9.03
N TRP A 117 -2.26 20.35 8.04
CA TRP A 117 -2.15 20.71 6.63
C TRP A 117 -3.52 20.81 5.97
N PRO A 118 -4.29 21.89 6.24
CA PRO A 118 -5.57 22.12 5.58
C PRO A 118 -5.49 22.09 4.05
N GLU A 119 -4.35 22.50 3.48
CA GLU A 119 -4.08 22.45 2.03
C GLU A 119 -4.18 21.01 1.46
N LEU A 120 -3.93 19.99 2.28
CA LEU A 120 -3.97 18.58 1.89
C LEU A 120 -5.29 17.89 2.28
N ALA A 121 -6.24 18.60 2.89
CA ALA A 121 -7.48 18.03 3.42
C ALA A 121 -8.26 17.15 2.40
N PRO A 122 -8.44 17.55 1.12
CA PRO A 122 -9.19 16.74 0.15
C PRO A 122 -8.56 15.36 -0.13
N TYR A 123 -7.23 15.28 -0.06
CA TYR A 123 -6.48 14.02 -0.26
C TYR A 123 -6.45 13.21 1.04
N ALA A 124 -6.24 13.90 2.16
CA ALA A 124 -6.19 13.32 3.49
C ALA A 124 -7.52 12.66 3.89
N GLU A 125 -8.66 13.24 3.52
CA GLU A 125 -9.99 12.67 3.74
C GLU A 125 -10.18 11.35 3.00
N GLN A 126 -9.79 11.30 1.72
CA GLN A 126 -9.87 10.08 0.92
C GLN A 126 -8.96 8.97 1.47
N LEU A 127 -7.74 9.32 1.91
CA LEU A 127 -6.84 8.38 2.56
C LEU A 127 -7.47 7.81 3.85
N ARG A 128 -7.96 8.69 4.74
CA ARG A 128 -8.57 8.27 6.02
C ARG A 128 -9.81 7.42 5.81
N ALA A 129 -10.62 7.70 4.79
CA ALA A 129 -11.82 6.94 4.48
C ALA A 129 -11.54 5.48 4.08
N GLN A 130 -10.30 5.17 3.66
CA GLN A 130 -9.88 3.82 3.28
C GLN A 130 -8.77 3.24 4.18
N TRP A 131 -8.40 3.93 5.27
CA TRP A 131 -7.29 3.54 6.12
C TRP A 131 -7.43 2.08 6.62
N PRO A 132 -6.47 1.20 6.35
CA PRO A 132 -6.63 -0.22 6.57
C PRO A 132 -6.52 -0.58 8.06
N LEU A 133 -7.12 -1.72 8.42
CA LEU A 133 -6.86 -2.33 9.72
C LEU A 133 -5.37 -2.72 9.82
N PRO A 134 -4.76 -2.61 11.02
CA PRO A 134 -3.37 -2.99 11.27
C PRO A 134 -3.20 -4.51 11.26
N LEU A 135 -3.25 -5.10 10.07
CA LEU A 135 -2.97 -6.51 9.76
C LEU A 135 -1.66 -6.59 8.96
N PRO A 136 -0.85 -7.65 9.12
CA PRO A 136 0.42 -7.76 8.41
C PRO A 136 0.24 -7.90 6.89
N GLY A 137 1.23 -7.43 6.13
CA GLY A 137 1.27 -7.57 4.68
C GLY A 137 0.71 -6.37 3.93
N CYS A 138 0.35 -6.59 2.66
CA CYS A 138 -0.02 -5.53 1.73
C CYS A 138 -1.50 -5.14 1.84
N HIS A 139 -1.75 -3.83 1.94
CA HIS A 139 -3.06 -3.21 1.85
C HIS A 139 -3.11 -2.30 0.63
N ARG A 140 -3.76 -2.75 -0.44
CA ARG A 140 -4.03 -1.90 -1.60
C ARG A 140 -5.24 -0.99 -1.34
N LEU A 141 -5.06 0.30 -1.59
CA LEU A 141 -6.10 1.33 -1.60
C LEU A 141 -6.20 1.89 -3.03
N LEU A 142 -7.42 2.04 -3.52
CA LEU A 142 -7.70 2.64 -4.82
C LEU A 142 -8.30 4.04 -4.57
N LEU A 143 -7.54 5.06 -4.92
CA LEU A 143 -7.80 6.46 -4.61
C LEU A 143 -7.94 7.25 -5.92
N ALA A 144 -8.62 8.41 -5.88
CA ALA A 144 -8.96 9.18 -7.08
C ALA A 144 -9.53 8.28 -8.21
N ASP A 145 -10.55 7.50 -7.88
CA ASP A 145 -11.21 6.54 -8.79
C ASP A 145 -10.26 5.50 -9.43
N GLY A 146 -9.17 5.18 -8.74
CA GLY A 146 -8.16 4.23 -9.18
C GLY A 146 -7.03 4.85 -10.01
N ARG A 147 -7.03 6.17 -10.18
CA ARG A 147 -5.90 6.91 -10.77
C ARG A 147 -4.67 6.88 -9.87
N VAL A 148 -4.87 6.86 -8.55
CA VAL A 148 -3.82 6.69 -7.56
C VAL A 148 -4.00 5.34 -6.87
N THR A 149 -2.98 4.50 -6.92
CA THR A 149 -2.92 3.24 -6.18
C THR A 149 -1.92 3.39 -5.04
N LEU A 150 -2.34 3.11 -3.81
CA LEU A 150 -1.45 3.03 -2.66
C LEU A 150 -1.37 1.59 -2.19
N ASP A 151 -0.18 0.99 -2.21
CA ASP A 151 0.12 -0.27 -1.56
C ASP A 151 0.86 0.00 -0.26
N LEU A 152 0.14 -0.16 0.85
CA LEU A 152 0.68 0.05 2.18
C LEU A 152 1.03 -1.29 2.82
N TRP A 153 2.32 -1.54 2.98
CA TRP A 153 2.85 -2.78 3.53
C TRP A 153 3.10 -2.64 5.03
N PHE A 154 2.28 -3.32 5.83
CA PHE A 154 2.45 -3.34 7.27
C PHE A 154 3.39 -4.44 7.73
N GLY A 155 4.49 -4.02 8.35
CA GLY A 155 5.55 -4.88 8.86
C GLY A 155 6.92 -4.22 8.78
N ASP A 156 7.92 -4.93 9.30
CA ASP A 156 9.31 -4.49 9.19
C ASP A 156 9.79 -4.58 7.74
N VAL A 157 10.29 -3.48 7.17
CA VAL A 157 10.75 -3.41 5.79
C VAL A 157 11.80 -4.49 5.48
N ASN A 158 12.78 -4.71 6.36
CA ASN A 158 13.83 -5.71 6.15
C ASN A 158 13.29 -7.15 6.20
N ALA A 159 12.19 -7.38 6.94
CA ALA A 159 11.51 -8.66 6.95
C ALA A 159 10.55 -8.85 5.75
N LEU A 160 10.08 -7.77 5.15
CA LEU A 160 9.13 -7.80 4.03
C LEU A 160 9.82 -7.92 2.67
N LEU A 161 10.90 -7.17 2.45
CA LEU A 161 11.62 -7.10 1.16
C LEU A 161 12.00 -8.47 0.57
N PRO A 162 12.47 -9.47 1.35
CA PRO A 162 12.80 -10.80 0.82
C PRO A 162 11.60 -11.58 0.27
N HIS A 163 10.37 -11.16 0.59
CA HIS A 163 9.14 -11.82 0.16
C HIS A 163 8.50 -11.16 -1.08
N PHE A 164 9.08 -10.07 -1.58
CA PHE A 164 8.66 -9.47 -2.83
C PHE A 164 9.10 -10.33 -4.01
N ASP A 165 8.14 -10.65 -4.87
CA ASP A 165 8.41 -11.38 -6.09
C ASP A 165 9.11 -10.50 -7.15
N HIS A 166 9.70 -11.16 -8.14
CA HIS A 166 10.50 -10.53 -9.18
C HIS A 166 9.70 -9.66 -10.16
N SER A 167 8.36 -9.58 -10.06
CA SER A 167 7.59 -8.60 -10.82
C SER A 167 7.85 -7.16 -10.38
N MET A 168 8.41 -6.94 -9.18
CA MET A 168 8.80 -5.62 -8.67
C MET A 168 10.20 -5.17 -9.10
N ASP A 169 11.01 -6.07 -9.65
CA ASP A 169 12.34 -5.72 -10.14
C ASP A 169 12.21 -4.70 -11.29
N ASN A 170 13.06 -3.66 -11.27
CA ASN A 170 13.07 -2.59 -12.27
C ASN A 170 11.74 -1.84 -12.48
N GLN A 171 10.90 -1.72 -11.46
CA GLN A 171 9.61 -1.03 -11.55
C GLN A 171 9.60 0.41 -11.02
N VAL A 172 10.34 0.69 -9.95
CA VAL A 172 10.27 1.95 -9.19
C VAL A 172 10.97 3.08 -9.94
N ASP A 173 10.25 4.16 -10.22
CA ASP A 173 10.76 5.33 -10.93
C ASP A 173 11.41 6.35 -9.97
N ALA A 174 10.96 6.40 -8.71
CA ALA A 174 11.56 7.22 -7.67
C ALA A 174 11.41 6.59 -6.27
N TRP A 175 12.45 6.72 -5.45
CA TRP A 175 12.46 6.32 -4.05
C TRP A 175 12.40 7.53 -3.12
N PHE A 176 11.49 7.48 -2.16
CA PHE A 176 11.47 8.33 -0.97
C PHE A 176 12.08 7.53 0.17
N LEU A 177 13.40 7.64 0.34
CA LEU A 177 14.11 6.96 1.41
C LEU A 177 13.94 7.79 2.69
N ASP A 178 12.84 7.54 3.39
CA ASP A 178 12.42 8.24 4.59
C ASP A 178 12.43 7.31 5.82
N GLY A 179 12.09 7.87 6.98
CA GLY A 179 12.00 7.21 8.28
C GLY A 179 12.83 7.95 9.32
N PHE A 180 12.83 7.47 10.56
CA PHE A 180 13.57 8.13 11.63
C PHE A 180 15.07 8.22 11.33
N ALA A 181 15.70 9.28 11.86
CA ALA A 181 17.10 9.57 11.59
C ALA A 181 17.99 8.33 11.79
N PRO A 182 19.06 8.12 10.99
CA PRO A 182 19.86 6.90 11.08
C PRO A 182 20.45 6.61 12.47
N ALA A 183 20.70 7.63 13.27
CA ALA A 183 21.15 7.48 14.67
C ALA A 183 20.04 6.99 15.62
N LYS A 184 18.77 7.22 15.30
CA LYS A 184 17.58 6.86 16.09
C LYS A 184 16.97 5.52 15.69
N ASN A 185 17.10 5.12 14.42
CA ASN A 185 16.59 3.85 13.90
C ASN A 185 17.58 3.13 12.98
N PRO A 186 18.79 2.77 13.44
CA PRO A 186 19.84 2.21 12.59
C PRO A 186 19.45 0.88 11.93
N GLU A 187 18.56 0.11 12.56
CA GLU A 187 18.10 -1.19 12.04
C GLU A 187 17.43 -1.09 10.67
N MET A 188 16.72 0.01 10.39
CA MET A 188 16.07 0.22 9.10
C MET A 188 17.09 0.49 7.98
N TRP A 189 18.14 1.26 8.27
CA TRP A 189 19.15 1.71 7.30
C TRP A 189 20.19 0.61 7.06
N SER A 190 19.78 -0.45 6.38
CA SER A 190 20.58 -1.65 6.17
C SER A 190 21.07 -1.78 4.71
N GLU A 191 22.13 -2.55 4.50
CA GLU A 191 22.58 -2.97 3.17
C GLU A 191 21.47 -3.70 2.40
N GLN A 192 20.75 -4.59 3.09
CA GLN A 192 19.60 -5.31 2.53
C GLN A 192 18.52 -4.37 1.96
N LEU A 193 18.26 -3.24 2.64
CA LEU A 193 17.34 -2.23 2.15
C LEU A 193 17.90 -1.57 0.88
N PHE A 194 19.16 -1.14 0.89
CA PHE A 194 19.76 -0.45 -0.25
C PHE A 194 19.83 -1.35 -1.50
N ASP A 195 20.17 -2.63 -1.32
CA ASP A 195 20.18 -3.63 -2.39
C ASP A 195 18.78 -3.84 -2.96
N ALA A 196 17.76 -3.93 -2.10
CA ALA A 196 16.39 -4.05 -2.56
C ALA A 196 15.90 -2.79 -3.28
N MET A 197 16.33 -1.60 -2.83
CA MET A 197 16.05 -0.34 -3.51
C MET A 197 16.61 -0.34 -4.92
N ALA A 198 17.86 -0.75 -5.10
CA ALA A 198 18.50 -0.85 -6.41
C ALA A 198 17.82 -1.93 -7.29
N ARG A 199 17.49 -3.09 -6.72
CA ARG A 199 16.76 -4.17 -7.42
C ARG A 199 15.41 -3.70 -7.95
N PHE A 200 14.65 -2.93 -7.16
CA PHE A 200 13.33 -2.45 -7.56
C PHE A 200 13.40 -1.21 -8.43
N ALA A 201 14.44 -0.39 -8.31
CA ALA A 201 14.60 0.82 -9.10
C ALA A 201 14.72 0.45 -10.58
N ARG A 202 13.93 1.13 -11.41
CA ARG A 202 14.10 1.10 -12.86
C ARG A 202 15.49 1.67 -13.20
N PRO A 203 16.12 1.28 -14.32
CA PRO A 203 17.27 2.02 -14.85
C PRO A 203 16.95 3.51 -14.93
N GLN A 204 17.88 4.36 -14.47
CA GLN A 204 17.71 5.81 -14.31
C GLN A 204 16.64 6.24 -13.27
N GLY A 205 16.08 5.30 -12.52
CA GLY A 205 15.22 5.57 -11.37
C GLY A 205 16.01 6.33 -10.31
N SER A 206 15.34 7.28 -9.63
CA SER A 206 16.00 8.17 -8.68
C SER A 206 15.71 7.79 -7.22
N PHE A 207 16.48 8.33 -6.29
CA PHE A 207 16.11 8.39 -4.90
C PHE A 207 16.41 9.78 -4.31
N ALA A 208 15.71 10.12 -3.24
CA ALA A 208 16.07 11.23 -2.36
C ALA A 208 15.86 10.85 -0.89
N THR A 209 16.71 11.38 -0.02
CA THR A 209 16.61 11.21 1.44
C THR A 209 17.10 12.46 2.17
N PHE A 210 16.51 12.75 3.33
CA PHE A 210 16.88 13.90 4.15
C PHE A 210 18.27 13.77 4.82
N THR A 211 18.80 12.54 4.94
CA THR A 211 20.06 12.29 5.65
C THR A 211 21.27 12.38 4.73
N ALA A 212 22.40 12.84 5.27
CA ALA A 212 23.72 12.83 4.62
C ALA A 212 24.73 11.91 5.34
N ALA A 213 24.24 10.97 6.15
CA ALA A 213 25.09 10.04 6.90
C ALA A 213 26.04 9.25 5.98
N GLY A 214 27.32 9.19 6.36
CA GLY A 214 28.36 8.61 5.51
C GLY A 214 28.15 7.12 5.18
N PHE A 215 27.60 6.34 6.11
CA PHE A 215 27.33 4.93 5.86
C PHE A 215 26.15 4.72 4.90
N VAL A 216 25.10 5.56 4.98
CA VAL A 216 23.97 5.53 4.03
C VAL A 216 24.46 5.84 2.63
N ARG A 217 25.29 6.89 2.47
CA ARG A 217 25.91 7.23 1.18
C ARG A 217 26.69 6.03 0.61
N ARG A 218 27.57 5.42 1.41
CA ARG A 218 28.39 4.29 0.94
C ARG A 218 27.54 3.07 0.60
N GLY A 219 26.53 2.75 1.41
CA GLY A 219 25.62 1.63 1.14
C GLY A 219 24.84 1.81 -0.16
N LEU A 220 24.32 3.01 -0.43
CA LEU A 220 23.64 3.31 -1.69
C LEU A 220 24.58 3.26 -2.90
N GLN A 221 25.83 3.71 -2.74
CA GLN A 221 26.85 3.59 -3.78
C GLN A 221 27.19 2.11 -4.07
N GLN A 222 27.33 1.29 -3.02
CA GLN A 222 27.60 -0.15 -3.14
C GLN A 222 26.43 -0.89 -3.82
N ALA A 223 25.20 -0.48 -3.53
CA ALA A 223 24.00 -1.01 -4.19
C ALA A 223 23.88 -0.60 -5.67
N GLY A 224 24.71 0.34 -6.15
CA GLY A 224 24.80 0.73 -7.57
C GLY A 224 24.19 2.10 -7.91
N PHE A 225 23.82 2.91 -6.92
CA PHE A 225 23.37 4.27 -7.18
C PHE A 225 24.54 5.25 -7.36
N GLU A 226 24.38 6.17 -8.31
CA GLU A 226 25.21 7.37 -8.42
C GLU A 226 24.73 8.42 -7.41
N VAL A 227 25.43 8.52 -6.27
CA VAL A 227 25.00 9.36 -5.14
C VAL A 227 25.68 10.72 -5.14
N THR A 228 24.86 11.78 -5.09
CA THR A 228 25.28 13.18 -5.02
C THR A 228 24.79 13.84 -3.73
N ARG A 229 25.64 14.67 -3.12
CA ARG A 229 25.23 15.53 -2.00
C ARG A 229 24.56 16.78 -2.55
N SER A 230 23.40 17.11 -2.00
CA SER A 230 22.68 18.35 -2.29
C SER A 230 22.55 19.18 -1.01
N LYS A 231 22.25 20.47 -1.16
CA LYS A 231 21.96 21.35 -0.02
C LYS A 231 20.73 20.83 0.72
N GLY A 232 20.77 20.78 2.05
CA GLY A 232 19.61 20.41 2.86
C GLY A 232 18.57 21.52 2.94
N PHE A 233 17.35 21.17 3.35
CA PHE A 233 16.28 22.15 3.58
C PHE A 233 16.53 22.98 4.85
N GLY A 234 16.24 24.28 4.79
CA GLY A 234 16.38 25.20 5.91
C GLY A 234 17.82 25.23 6.47
N GLN A 235 17.97 24.87 7.74
CA GLN A 235 19.25 24.85 8.45
C GLN A 235 20.07 23.56 8.23
N LYS A 236 19.50 22.54 7.59
CA LYS A 236 20.21 21.29 7.29
C LYS A 236 21.26 21.55 6.22
N ARG A 237 22.51 21.15 6.49
CA ARG A 237 23.64 21.42 5.59
C ARG A 237 23.55 20.64 4.29
N GLU A 238 23.34 19.34 4.40
CA GLU A 238 23.41 18.40 3.27
C GLU A 238 22.25 17.39 3.34
N MET A 239 21.84 16.92 2.17
CA MET A 239 20.97 15.77 1.95
C MET A 239 21.54 14.91 0.80
N LEU A 240 21.00 13.72 0.57
CA LEU A 240 21.45 12.85 -0.53
C LEU A 240 20.35 12.68 -1.58
N ILE A 241 20.78 12.75 -2.83
CA ILE A 241 20.01 12.39 -4.02
C ILE A 241 20.84 11.44 -4.87
N GLY A 242 20.20 10.69 -5.75
CA GLY A 242 20.94 9.92 -6.74
C GLY A 242 20.06 9.20 -7.73
N THR A 243 20.70 8.53 -8.68
CA THR A 243 20.07 7.79 -9.77
C THR A 243 20.73 6.44 -9.95
N LEU A 244 19.95 5.43 -10.30
CA LEU A 244 20.49 4.14 -10.70
C LEU A 244 21.09 4.25 -12.10
N ALA A 245 22.26 3.65 -12.32
CA ALA A 245 22.92 3.65 -13.63
C ALA A 245 21.99 3.13 -14.74
N ALA A 246 22.18 3.62 -15.97
CA ALA A 246 21.34 3.26 -17.11
C ALA A 246 21.54 1.81 -17.59
N GLU A 247 22.69 1.23 -17.31
CA GLU A 247 23.04 -0.15 -17.64
C GLU A 247 23.04 -1.00 -16.37
N THR A 248 21.97 -1.75 -16.15
CA THR A 248 21.89 -2.76 -15.09
C THR A 248 21.78 -4.13 -15.75
N PRO A 249 22.56 -5.14 -15.35
CA PRO A 249 22.40 -6.49 -15.87
C PRO A 249 20.95 -6.96 -15.66
N PRO A 250 20.34 -7.67 -16.62
CA PRO A 250 19.01 -8.20 -16.43
C PRO A 250 18.99 -9.10 -15.19
N ALA A 251 18.12 -8.77 -14.24
CA ALA A 251 17.97 -9.54 -13.01
C ALA A 251 17.60 -10.99 -13.37
N SER A 252 18.38 -11.96 -12.90
CA SER A 252 17.99 -13.36 -13.00
C SER A 252 16.81 -13.60 -12.05
N ASN A 253 15.70 -14.11 -12.57
CA ASN A 253 14.60 -14.54 -11.72
C ASN A 253 14.95 -15.95 -11.18
N PRO A 254 15.25 -16.13 -9.88
CA PRO A 254 15.54 -17.43 -9.27
C PRO A 254 14.33 -18.38 -9.26
N THR A 255 13.12 -17.89 -9.56
CA THR A 255 11.88 -18.68 -9.58
C THR A 255 11.10 -18.51 -10.89
N PRO A 256 11.68 -18.86 -12.05
CA PRO A 256 11.06 -18.62 -13.35
C PRO A 256 9.75 -19.40 -13.54
N TRP A 257 9.56 -20.52 -12.83
CA TRP A 257 8.33 -21.31 -12.83
C TRP A 257 7.12 -20.58 -12.19
N TYR A 258 7.34 -19.48 -11.47
CA TYR A 258 6.28 -18.60 -10.95
C TYR A 258 6.19 -17.25 -11.69
N SER A 259 6.81 -17.14 -12.87
CA SER A 259 6.80 -15.92 -13.68
C SER A 259 5.37 -15.47 -14.03
N ARG A 260 5.13 -14.15 -13.98
CA ARG A 260 3.87 -13.49 -14.32
C ARG A 260 4.11 -12.54 -15.49
N PRO A 261 4.18 -13.04 -16.73
CA PRO A 261 4.48 -12.20 -17.88
C PRO A 261 3.36 -11.18 -18.12
N ALA A 262 3.74 -9.97 -18.51
CA ALA A 262 2.79 -8.99 -19.03
C ALA A 262 2.26 -9.44 -20.40
N ALA A 263 1.04 -9.02 -20.74
CA ALA A 263 0.52 -9.22 -22.09
C ALA A 263 1.31 -8.37 -23.10
N ALA A 264 1.56 -8.93 -24.30
CA ALA A 264 2.26 -8.21 -25.37
C ALA A 264 1.43 -7.06 -25.96
N ARG A 265 0.10 -7.17 -25.89
CA ARG A 265 -0.87 -6.14 -26.27
C ARG A 265 -1.83 -5.93 -25.11
N VAL A 266 -2.01 -4.67 -24.72
CA VAL A 266 -2.80 -4.27 -23.54
C VAL A 266 -3.93 -3.32 -23.90
N ASP A 267 -3.98 -2.89 -25.16
CA ASP A 267 -4.94 -1.96 -25.74
C ASP A 267 -6.30 -2.60 -25.99
N GLU A 268 -6.34 -3.90 -26.30
CA GLU A 268 -7.57 -4.67 -26.49
C GLU A 268 -7.52 -6.02 -25.78
N VAL A 269 -8.49 -6.28 -24.92
CA VAL A 269 -8.59 -7.51 -24.14
C VAL A 269 -9.96 -8.16 -24.32
N ALA A 270 -9.99 -9.38 -24.83
CA ALA A 270 -11.18 -10.22 -24.83
C ALA A 270 -11.27 -10.99 -23.50
N LEU A 271 -12.41 -10.87 -22.81
CA LEU A 271 -12.75 -11.65 -21.62
C LEU A 271 -13.82 -12.67 -21.99
N ILE A 272 -13.58 -13.94 -21.65
CA ILE A 272 -14.56 -15.01 -21.81
C ILE A 272 -15.14 -15.30 -20.41
N GLY A 273 -16.42 -15.05 -20.22
CA GLY A 273 -17.04 -15.15 -18.90
C GLY A 273 -18.46 -14.60 -18.83
N GLY A 274 -18.79 -13.92 -17.75
CA GLY A 274 -20.14 -13.42 -17.46
C GLY A 274 -20.45 -13.34 -15.97
N GLY A 275 -19.59 -13.92 -15.11
CA GLY A 275 -19.71 -13.84 -13.65
C GLY A 275 -18.97 -12.65 -13.02
N ILE A 276 -18.91 -12.65 -11.69
CA ILE A 276 -18.30 -11.57 -10.89
C ILE A 276 -16.82 -11.34 -11.23
N ALA A 277 -16.07 -12.41 -11.53
CA ALA A 277 -14.65 -12.30 -11.86
C ALA A 277 -14.42 -11.50 -13.15
N SER A 278 -15.16 -11.79 -14.22
CA SER A 278 -15.07 -11.05 -15.49
C SER A 278 -15.47 -9.58 -15.32
N ALA A 279 -16.51 -9.29 -14.54
CA ALA A 279 -16.93 -7.91 -14.28
C ALA A 279 -15.85 -7.09 -13.56
N LEU A 280 -15.25 -7.64 -12.49
CA LEU A 280 -14.21 -6.97 -11.73
C LEU A 280 -12.88 -6.86 -12.50
N ILE A 281 -12.53 -7.85 -13.31
CA ILE A 281 -11.37 -7.79 -14.21
C ILE A 281 -11.58 -6.71 -15.28
N ALA A 282 -12.75 -6.64 -15.90
CA ALA A 282 -13.09 -5.60 -16.86
C ALA A 282 -12.89 -4.20 -16.27
N LEU A 283 -13.42 -3.96 -15.06
CA LEU A 283 -13.23 -2.70 -14.35
C LEU A 283 -11.75 -2.38 -14.07
N ALA A 284 -10.96 -3.37 -13.67
CA ALA A 284 -9.53 -3.19 -13.42
C ALA A 284 -8.74 -2.85 -14.70
N LEU A 285 -9.12 -3.43 -15.84
CA LEU A 285 -8.51 -3.19 -17.15
C LEU A 285 -8.93 -1.83 -17.72
N LEU A 286 -10.21 -1.47 -17.64
CA LEU A 286 -10.75 -0.18 -18.09
C LEU A 286 -10.05 0.99 -17.39
N ARG A 287 -9.82 0.88 -16.07
CA ARG A 287 -9.04 1.88 -15.30
C ARG A 287 -7.61 2.09 -15.80
N ARG A 288 -7.06 1.14 -16.53
CA ARG A 288 -5.71 1.18 -17.10
C ARG A 288 -5.70 1.61 -18.57
N GLY A 289 -6.87 1.96 -19.13
CA GLY A 289 -7.02 2.41 -20.52
C GLY A 289 -7.21 1.29 -21.53
N ALA A 290 -7.39 0.05 -21.10
CA ALA A 290 -7.64 -1.07 -22.02
C ALA A 290 -9.07 -1.02 -22.57
N ARG A 291 -9.26 -1.33 -23.86
CA ARG A 291 -10.56 -1.67 -24.44
C ARG A 291 -10.90 -3.12 -24.11
N VAL A 292 -12.06 -3.35 -23.50
CA VAL A 292 -12.46 -4.68 -23.03
C VAL A 292 -13.69 -5.15 -23.80
N THR A 293 -13.62 -6.36 -24.36
CA THR A 293 -14.76 -7.05 -24.98
C THR A 293 -15.12 -8.26 -24.13
N LEU A 294 -16.35 -8.35 -23.63
CA LEU A 294 -16.83 -9.49 -22.83
C LEU A 294 -17.70 -10.40 -23.69
N TYR A 295 -17.31 -11.67 -23.80
CA TYR A 295 -18.11 -12.72 -24.43
C TYR A 295 -18.73 -13.58 -23.33
N CYS A 296 -20.07 -13.65 -23.33
CA CYS A 296 -20.85 -14.51 -22.47
C CYS A 296 -21.57 -15.55 -23.33
N ALA A 297 -21.57 -16.81 -22.88
CA ALA A 297 -22.27 -17.89 -23.56
C ALA A 297 -23.78 -17.85 -23.31
N ASP A 298 -24.19 -17.26 -22.18
CA ASP A 298 -25.58 -17.13 -21.75
C ASP A 298 -26.20 -15.82 -22.27
N ASP A 299 -27.54 -15.76 -22.33
CA ASP A 299 -28.28 -14.57 -22.79
C ASP A 299 -28.12 -13.36 -21.85
N ALA A 300 -27.67 -13.57 -20.61
CA ALA A 300 -27.49 -12.55 -19.59
C ALA A 300 -26.31 -12.87 -18.67
N PRO A 301 -25.64 -11.85 -18.08
CA PRO A 301 -24.57 -12.08 -17.11
C PRO A 301 -25.09 -12.75 -15.84
N ALA A 302 -24.17 -13.31 -15.05
CA ALA A 302 -24.41 -13.99 -13.78
C ALA A 302 -25.37 -15.19 -13.84
N ALA A 303 -25.65 -15.77 -15.00
CA ALA A 303 -26.44 -17.00 -15.14
C ALA A 303 -25.74 -18.27 -14.60
N GLY A 304 -24.41 -18.22 -14.41
CA GLY A 304 -23.63 -19.27 -13.74
C GLY A 304 -23.61 -19.16 -12.21
N ALA A 305 -22.50 -19.55 -11.58
CA ALA A 305 -22.36 -19.60 -10.11
C ALA A 305 -22.49 -18.24 -9.39
N SER A 306 -22.41 -17.12 -10.12
CA SER A 306 -22.58 -15.77 -9.56
C SER A 306 -24.04 -15.32 -9.42
N GLY A 307 -25.03 -16.12 -9.82
CA GLY A 307 -26.46 -15.75 -9.82
C GLY A 307 -27.21 -15.94 -8.50
N ASN A 308 -26.51 -16.25 -7.41
CA ASN A 308 -27.14 -16.41 -6.10
C ASN A 308 -27.70 -15.07 -5.59
N ARG A 309 -28.89 -15.09 -5.00
CA ARG A 309 -29.54 -13.88 -4.45
C ARG A 309 -28.78 -13.28 -3.27
N GLN A 310 -28.19 -14.12 -2.43
CA GLN A 310 -27.45 -13.72 -1.24
C GLN A 310 -26.22 -14.62 -1.08
N GLY A 311 -25.05 -14.02 -0.90
CA GLY A 311 -23.80 -14.71 -0.64
C GLY A 311 -23.14 -14.18 0.63
N ALA A 312 -22.53 -15.07 1.41
CA ALA A 312 -21.78 -14.67 2.60
C ALA A 312 -20.39 -14.15 2.20
N LEU A 313 -19.99 -13.00 2.74
CA LEU A 313 -18.65 -12.42 2.55
C LEU A 313 -17.88 -12.43 3.87
N TYR A 314 -16.88 -13.29 3.97
CA TYR A 314 -15.94 -13.39 5.09
C TYR A 314 -14.64 -14.06 4.61
N PRO A 315 -13.49 -13.83 5.25
CA PRO A 315 -12.25 -14.48 4.87
C PRO A 315 -12.18 -15.91 5.41
N LEU A 316 -11.47 -16.76 4.67
CA LEU A 316 -11.07 -18.07 5.12
C LEU A 316 -9.77 -17.97 5.92
N LEU A 317 -9.86 -18.12 7.24
CA LEU A 317 -8.72 -18.13 8.16
C LEU A 317 -8.44 -19.56 8.65
N ASN A 318 -7.20 -19.85 9.03
CA ASN A 318 -6.80 -21.18 9.50
C ASN A 318 -5.80 -21.18 10.68
N GLY A 319 -5.28 -20.02 11.06
CA GLY A 319 -4.35 -19.81 12.16
C GLY A 319 -2.90 -20.18 11.87
N ARG A 320 -2.54 -20.47 10.60
CA ARG A 320 -1.22 -21.02 10.22
C ARG A 320 -0.31 -20.00 9.55
N ASN A 321 -0.81 -18.81 9.22
CA ASN A 321 -0.10 -17.78 8.47
C ASN A 321 0.49 -18.31 7.13
N ASP A 322 -0.19 -19.27 6.52
CA ASP A 322 0.20 -19.86 5.25
C ASP A 322 -0.24 -18.97 4.07
N PRO A 323 0.11 -19.29 2.81
CA PRO A 323 -0.31 -18.49 1.66
C PRO A 323 -1.84 -18.29 1.57
N LEU A 324 -2.64 -19.29 1.98
CA LEU A 324 -4.10 -19.21 1.96
C LEU A 324 -4.60 -18.13 2.92
N GLU A 325 -4.19 -18.21 4.19
CA GLU A 325 -4.61 -17.25 5.21
C GLU A 325 -4.13 -15.83 4.89
N ARG A 326 -2.89 -15.68 4.39
CA ARG A 326 -2.37 -14.37 3.97
C ARG A 326 -3.16 -13.77 2.81
N PHE A 327 -3.50 -14.58 1.82
CA PHE A 327 -4.33 -14.14 0.69
C PHE A 327 -5.71 -13.66 1.18
N PHE A 328 -6.45 -14.48 1.94
CA PHE A 328 -7.80 -14.12 2.40
C PHE A 328 -7.81 -12.98 3.41
N SER A 329 -6.76 -12.84 4.23
CA SER A 329 -6.60 -11.73 5.17
C SER A 329 -6.39 -10.38 4.45
N ALA A 330 -5.76 -10.37 3.27
CA ALA A 330 -5.62 -9.18 2.45
C ALA A 330 -6.85 -8.96 1.53
N ALA A 331 -7.37 -10.04 0.93
CA ALA A 331 -8.46 -9.99 -0.04
C ALA A 331 -9.78 -9.52 0.58
N PHE A 332 -10.13 -9.96 1.80
CA PHE A 332 -11.40 -9.60 2.40
C PHE A 332 -11.51 -8.09 2.73
N PRO A 333 -10.56 -7.46 3.43
CA PRO A 333 -10.60 -6.00 3.65
C PRO A 333 -10.53 -5.21 2.33
N PHE A 334 -9.76 -5.69 1.34
CA PHE A 334 -9.73 -5.07 0.01
C PHE A 334 -11.10 -5.13 -0.67
N ALA A 335 -11.74 -6.30 -0.68
CA ALA A 335 -13.07 -6.49 -1.27
C ALA A 335 -14.11 -5.58 -0.58
N ARG A 336 -14.09 -5.50 0.76
CA ARG A 336 -14.95 -4.58 1.52
C ARG A 336 -14.78 -3.13 1.08
N ARG A 337 -13.54 -2.61 1.04
CA ARG A 337 -13.26 -1.25 0.56
C ARG A 337 -13.70 -1.02 -0.89
N LEU A 338 -13.49 -2.00 -1.76
CA LEU A 338 -13.90 -1.92 -3.16
C LEU A 338 -15.43 -1.84 -3.29
N TYR A 339 -16.19 -2.68 -2.58
CA TYR A 339 -17.64 -2.65 -2.60
C TYR A 339 -18.20 -1.36 -1.98
N ASP A 340 -17.62 -0.89 -0.87
CA ASP A 340 -18.00 0.40 -0.27
C ASP A 340 -17.72 1.57 -1.22
N MET A 341 -16.63 1.52 -2.00
CA MET A 341 -16.31 2.52 -3.03
C MET A 341 -17.32 2.48 -4.18
N LEU A 342 -17.64 1.30 -4.71
CA LEU A 342 -18.63 1.15 -5.78
C LEU A 342 -20.02 1.67 -5.36
N ALA A 343 -20.45 1.34 -4.13
CA ALA A 343 -21.71 1.84 -3.59
C ALA A 343 -21.71 3.37 -3.46
N LYS A 344 -20.60 3.97 -2.98
CA LYS A 344 -20.45 5.44 -2.90
C LYS A 344 -20.45 6.12 -4.27
N GLN A 345 -20.05 5.42 -5.33
CA GLN A 345 -20.13 5.89 -6.71
C GLN A 345 -21.53 5.72 -7.33
N GLY A 346 -22.52 5.25 -6.55
CA GLY A 346 -23.90 5.08 -7.01
C GLY A 346 -24.17 3.74 -7.69
N ILE A 347 -23.25 2.77 -7.63
CA ILE A 347 -23.54 1.41 -8.10
C ILE A 347 -24.44 0.72 -7.09
N GLU A 348 -25.67 0.45 -7.49
CA GLU A 348 -26.67 -0.21 -6.66
C GLU A 348 -26.49 -1.72 -6.66
N PHE A 349 -26.45 -2.32 -5.47
CA PHE A 349 -26.53 -3.74 -5.24
C PHE A 349 -27.00 -4.02 -3.81
N ASP A 350 -27.91 -4.99 -3.64
CA ASP A 350 -28.40 -5.40 -2.32
C ASP A 350 -27.26 -5.93 -1.47
N HIS A 351 -27.00 -5.29 -0.34
CA HIS A 351 -26.00 -5.75 0.62
C HIS A 351 -26.32 -5.27 2.03
N HIS A 352 -25.82 -6.01 3.02
CA HIS A 352 -25.83 -5.59 4.40
C HIS A 352 -24.58 -6.12 5.10
N TRP A 353 -23.76 -5.21 5.62
CA TRP A 353 -22.56 -5.55 6.40
C TRP A 353 -22.89 -5.92 7.85
N CYS A 354 -23.84 -6.85 8.03
CA CYS A 354 -24.37 -7.27 9.33
C CYS A 354 -23.41 -8.14 10.17
N GLY A 355 -22.28 -8.54 9.59
CA GLY A 355 -21.31 -9.46 10.21
C GLY A 355 -21.65 -10.92 9.95
N VAL A 356 -20.63 -11.79 10.04
CA VAL A 356 -20.75 -13.24 9.89
C VAL A 356 -20.26 -13.91 11.16
N THR A 357 -21.08 -14.79 11.74
CA THR A 357 -20.73 -15.56 12.94
C THR A 357 -20.50 -17.02 12.57
N GLN A 358 -19.27 -17.51 12.75
CA GLN A 358 -18.95 -18.93 12.59
C GLN A 358 -19.13 -19.66 13.93
N LEU A 359 -19.94 -20.73 13.93
CA LEU A 359 -20.26 -21.51 15.14
C LEU A 359 -19.37 -22.77 15.23
N GLY A 360 -18.87 -23.05 16.44
CA GLY A 360 -18.22 -24.32 16.78
C GLY A 360 -19.26 -25.35 17.19
N TYR A 361 -20.08 -25.80 16.25
CA TYR A 361 -21.22 -26.70 16.51
C TYR A 361 -20.82 -28.17 16.64
N ASP A 362 -19.58 -28.52 16.32
CA ASP A 362 -18.97 -29.83 16.51
C ASP A 362 -17.49 -29.68 16.95
N ASP A 363 -16.86 -30.76 17.39
CA ASP A 363 -15.47 -30.72 17.88
C ASP A 363 -14.48 -30.24 16.81
N LYS A 364 -14.74 -30.59 15.54
CA LYS A 364 -13.89 -30.24 14.41
C LYS A 364 -13.92 -28.72 14.13
N SER A 365 -15.11 -28.12 14.09
CA SER A 365 -15.33 -26.69 13.90
C SER A 365 -14.87 -25.89 15.11
N ALA A 366 -15.09 -26.39 16.33
CA ALA A 366 -14.56 -25.80 17.55
C ALA A 366 -13.02 -25.76 17.53
N GLY A 367 -12.36 -26.85 17.15
CA GLY A 367 -10.91 -26.92 17.00
C GLY A 367 -10.37 -25.95 15.94
N LYS A 368 -11.04 -25.84 14.79
CA LYS A 368 -10.69 -24.85 13.75
C LYS A 368 -10.79 -23.42 14.27
N ILE A 369 -11.88 -23.08 14.95
CA ILE A 369 -12.08 -21.73 15.52
C ILE A 369 -11.04 -21.44 16.61
N ALA A 370 -10.70 -22.41 17.45
CA ALA A 370 -9.66 -22.28 18.46
C ALA A 370 -8.29 -21.94 17.82
N ASN A 371 -7.93 -22.63 16.72
CA ASN A 371 -6.70 -22.34 15.97
C ASN A 371 -6.71 -20.91 15.38
N MET A 372 -7.82 -20.46 14.82
CA MET A 372 -7.94 -19.08 14.32
C MET A 372 -7.75 -18.06 15.46
N LEU A 373 -8.39 -18.30 16.61
CA LEU A 373 -8.35 -17.41 17.79
C LEU A 373 -7.00 -17.35 18.50
N ALA A 374 -6.15 -18.36 18.32
CA ALA A 374 -4.78 -18.36 18.81
C ALA A 374 -3.91 -17.30 18.08
N THR A 375 -4.33 -16.85 16.89
CA THR A 375 -3.65 -15.79 16.15
C THR A 375 -4.26 -14.41 16.41
N GLY A 376 -3.43 -13.36 16.33
CA GLY A 376 -3.88 -11.97 16.51
C GLY A 376 -4.78 -11.44 15.38
N VAL A 377 -4.80 -12.12 14.22
CA VAL A 377 -5.52 -11.68 13.00
C VAL A 377 -7.03 -11.78 13.19
N ALA A 378 -7.54 -12.94 13.68
CA ALA A 378 -8.96 -13.17 13.87
C ALA A 378 -9.62 -12.23 14.88
N ARG A 379 -8.86 -11.76 15.89
CA ARG A 379 -9.34 -10.80 16.89
C ARG A 379 -9.53 -9.39 16.33
N ARG A 380 -8.69 -8.97 15.39
CA ARG A 380 -8.68 -7.60 14.84
C ARG A 380 -9.59 -7.40 13.64
N THR A 381 -9.82 -8.45 12.86
CA THR A 381 -10.80 -8.44 11.76
C THR A 381 -12.25 -8.47 12.24
N GLY A 382 -12.49 -8.67 13.55
CA GLY A 382 -13.82 -8.77 14.14
C GLY A 382 -14.55 -10.09 13.86
N ILE A 383 -13.83 -11.09 13.32
CA ILE A 383 -14.41 -12.32 12.73
C ILE A 383 -14.73 -13.39 13.77
N CYS A 384 -14.14 -13.32 14.96
CA CYS A 384 -14.48 -14.22 16.05
C CYS A 384 -14.62 -13.43 17.36
N ARG A 385 -15.86 -13.06 17.71
CA ARG A 385 -16.21 -12.76 19.09
C ARG A 385 -16.77 -14.05 19.71
N ARG A 386 -16.21 -14.49 20.85
CA ARG A 386 -16.91 -15.49 21.67
C ARG A 386 -18.30 -14.91 21.99
N PRO A 387 -19.40 -15.60 21.70
CA PRO A 387 -20.70 -15.11 22.11
C PRO A 387 -20.70 -15.03 23.64
N ARG A 388 -20.86 -13.82 24.19
CA ARG A 388 -21.38 -13.67 25.54
C ARG A 388 -22.85 -14.09 25.42
N HIS A 389 -23.16 -15.31 25.87
CA HIS A 389 -24.47 -15.98 25.76
C HIS A 389 -24.77 -16.68 24.42
N ALA A 390 -24.17 -17.84 24.21
CA ALA A 390 -24.75 -18.89 23.35
C ALA A 390 -24.82 -20.23 24.11
N GLN A 391 -25.23 -20.19 25.38
CA GLN A 391 -25.75 -21.38 26.07
C GLN A 391 -27.26 -21.17 26.22
N ARG A 392 -28.02 -22.18 25.76
CA ARG A 392 -29.49 -22.32 25.76
C ARG A 392 -30.25 -21.73 24.57
N ILE A 393 -30.09 -22.35 23.39
CA ILE A 393 -31.24 -22.62 22.51
C ILE A 393 -31.04 -24.01 21.87
N VAL A 394 -31.16 -25.07 22.67
CA VAL A 394 -31.52 -26.42 22.19
C VAL A 394 -32.42 -27.04 23.27
N ARG A 395 -33.54 -27.62 22.84
CA ARG A 395 -34.68 -28.18 23.59
C ARG A 395 -35.82 -27.22 23.94
N ARG A 396 -36.63 -26.90 22.93
CA ARG A 396 -38.10 -27.12 22.96
C ARG A 396 -38.55 -27.42 21.53
N GLY A 397 -39.34 -28.48 21.37
CA GLY A 397 -39.71 -29.13 20.11
C GLY A 397 -39.57 -30.62 20.30
#